data_AF-A0A3C1DIP9-F1
#
_entry.id   AF-A0A3C1DIP9-F1
#
_cell.length_a   1.000
_cell.length_b   1.000
_cell.length_c   1.000
_cell.angle_alpha   90.00
_cell.angle_beta   90.00
_cell.angle_gamma   90.00
#
_symmetry.space_group_name_H-M   'P 1'
#
loop_
_entity.id
_entity.type
_entity.pdbx_description
1 polymer ?
#
loop_
_entity_poly.entity_id
_entity_poly.type
_entity_poly.pdbx_seq_one_letter_code
_entity_poly.pdbx_strand_id
1 'polypeptide(L)'
;LGVIFLLFVVYQVWWTNVSASASTNQARSAAQSLFAGTDQSSWVNGVPPTGEPFALMYIPRLKSKVWGTPVVQGVDRPQLSAGIGHYPQTALPDQVGNFAVAGHRATNGEPFADFDQLRDGDKVVVRTASQWVVYELQRDKI
;
A
#
# COMPACT_ATOMS: atom_id res chain seq x y z
N LEU A 1 -18.55 -7.89 35.68
CA LEU A 1 -18.80 -8.01 34.23
C LEU A 1 -18.11 -6.95 33.37
N GLY A 2 -18.04 -5.67 33.77
CA GLY A 2 -17.42 -4.60 32.96
C GLY A 2 -15.91 -4.72 32.70
N VAL A 3 -15.13 -5.24 33.65
CA VAL A 3 -13.66 -5.39 33.50
C VAL A 3 -13.29 -6.42 32.43
N ILE A 4 -14.05 -7.53 32.33
CA ILE A 4 -13.84 -8.57 31.32
C ILE A 4 -14.21 -8.03 29.92
N PHE A 5 -15.27 -7.22 29.83
CA PHE A 5 -15.68 -6.59 28.58
C PHE A 5 -14.66 -5.53 28.10
N LEU A 6 -14.13 -4.71 29.01
CA LEU A 6 -13.06 -3.75 28.71
C LEU A 6 -11.78 -4.45 28.27
N LEU A 7 -11.37 -5.52 28.96
CA LEU A 7 -10.23 -6.35 28.54
C LEU A 7 -10.46 -6.98 27.16
N PHE A 8 -11.69 -7.42 26.87
CA PHE A 8 -12.05 -7.96 25.56
C PHE A 8 -11.96 -6.90 24.46
N VAL A 9 -12.44 -5.67 24.69
CA VAL A 9 -12.34 -4.57 23.72
C VAL A 9 -10.88 -4.17 23.46
N VAL A 10 -10.06 -4.05 24.52
CA VAL A 10 -8.61 -3.76 24.37
C VAL A 10 -7.90 -4.89 23.61
N TYR A 11 -8.25 -6.15 23.90
CA TYR A 11 -7.71 -7.31 23.18
C TYR A 11 -8.08 -7.28 21.69
N GLN A 12 -9.34 -6.99 21.35
CA GLN A 12 -9.78 -6.86 19.96
C GLN A 12 -9.01 -5.77 19.21
N VAL A 13 -8.80 -4.60 19.82
CA VAL A 13 -8.06 -3.48 19.22
C VAL A 13 -6.57 -3.82 19.07
N TRP A 14 -5.96 -4.48 20.04
CA TRP A 14 -4.54 -4.81 19.99
C TRP A 14 -4.26 -5.94 18.99
N TRP A 15 -5.06 -7.01 19.01
CA TRP A 15 -4.89 -8.15 18.11
C TRP A 15 -5.11 -7.78 16.63
N THR A 16 -6.15 -6.99 16.33
CA THR A 16 -6.44 -6.58 14.95
C THR A 16 -5.44 -5.56 14.39
N ASN A 17 -4.82 -4.74 15.24
CA ASN A 17 -3.71 -3.87 14.83
C ASN A 17 -2.42 -4.66 14.54
N VAL A 18 -2.15 -5.69 15.36
CA VAL A 18 -1.00 -6.58 15.16
C VAL A 18 -1.16 -7.38 13.86
N SER A 19 -2.35 -7.90 13.55
CA SER A 19 -2.57 -8.67 12.33
C SER A 19 -2.45 -7.83 11.04
N ALA A 20 -2.98 -6.60 11.03
CA ALA A 20 -2.83 -5.68 9.89
C ALA A 20 -1.36 -5.28 9.67
N SER A 21 -0.63 -5.01 10.76
CA SER A 21 0.80 -4.70 10.70
C SER A 21 1.62 -5.91 10.20
N ALA A 22 1.24 -7.12 10.60
CA ALA A 22 1.88 -8.36 10.14
C ALA A 22 1.69 -8.58 8.63
N SER A 23 0.47 -8.42 8.12
CA SER A 23 0.17 -8.55 6.68
C SER A 23 0.93 -7.53 5.84
N THR A 24 0.97 -6.27 6.30
CA THR A 24 1.74 -5.21 5.63
C THR A 24 3.24 -5.49 5.62
N ASN A 25 3.80 -5.96 6.74
CA ASN A 25 5.23 -6.31 6.81
C ASN A 25 5.56 -7.50 5.91
N GLN A 26 4.70 -8.52 5.85
CA GLN A 26 4.87 -9.65 4.95
C GLN A 26 4.86 -9.19 3.48
N ALA A 27 3.89 -8.38 3.09
CA ALA A 27 3.78 -7.84 1.73
C ALA A 27 4.99 -6.96 1.37
N ARG A 28 5.48 -6.15 2.32
CA ARG A 28 6.71 -5.35 2.14
C ARG A 28 7.92 -6.23 1.90
N SER A 29 8.13 -7.26 2.72
CA SER A 29 9.25 -8.19 2.57
C SER A 29 9.19 -8.94 1.23
N ALA A 30 7.99 -9.34 0.80
CA ALA A 30 7.79 -9.97 -0.50
C ALA A 30 8.14 -9.01 -1.66
N ALA A 31 7.71 -7.74 -1.63
CA ALA A 31 8.15 -6.75 -2.61
C ALA A 31 9.67 -6.57 -2.60
N GLN A 32 10.30 -6.53 -1.42
CA GLN A 32 11.75 -6.42 -1.31
C GLN A 32 12.49 -7.63 -1.89
N SER A 33 11.96 -8.85 -1.79
CA SER A 33 12.54 -10.02 -2.46
C SER A 33 12.45 -9.94 -3.98
N LEU A 34 11.38 -9.36 -4.55
CA LEU A 34 11.34 -9.09 -6.00
C LEU A 34 12.51 -8.19 -6.42
N PHE A 35 12.83 -7.19 -5.59
CA PHE A 35 13.89 -6.22 -5.89
C PHE A 35 15.29 -6.80 -5.78
N ALA A 36 15.45 -7.92 -5.06
CA ALA A 36 16.67 -8.69 -5.01
C ALA A 36 16.84 -9.62 -6.23
N GLY A 37 15.91 -9.58 -7.19
CA GLY A 37 15.94 -10.38 -8.42
C GLY A 37 15.48 -11.82 -8.22
N THR A 38 14.82 -12.13 -7.10
CA THR A 38 14.61 -13.52 -6.68
C THR A 38 13.39 -14.19 -7.31
N ASP A 39 12.37 -13.44 -7.77
CA ASP A 39 11.17 -14.03 -8.39
C ASP A 39 10.30 -12.97 -9.09
N GLN A 40 9.98 -13.14 -10.37
CA GLN A 40 8.85 -12.47 -11.07
C GLN A 40 8.21 -13.44 -12.07
N SER A 41 8.40 -14.74 -11.84
CA SER A 41 8.10 -15.80 -12.82
C SER A 41 6.61 -16.00 -13.08
N SER A 42 5.76 -15.54 -12.16
CA SER A 42 4.30 -15.59 -12.22
C SER A 42 3.67 -14.47 -13.06
N TRP A 43 4.43 -13.45 -13.47
CA TRP A 43 3.88 -12.25 -14.12
C TRP A 43 3.56 -12.52 -15.58
N VAL A 44 2.33 -12.24 -15.99
CA VAL A 44 1.90 -12.41 -17.39
C VAL A 44 2.01 -11.06 -18.08
N ASN A 45 2.85 -10.96 -19.12
CA ASN A 45 3.13 -9.71 -19.84
C ASN A 45 3.58 -8.55 -18.91
N GLY A 46 4.33 -8.87 -17.86
CA GLY A 46 4.79 -7.89 -16.87
C GLY A 46 3.70 -7.42 -15.89
N VAL A 47 2.51 -8.03 -15.91
CA VAL A 47 1.43 -7.75 -14.96
C VAL A 47 1.53 -8.70 -13.76
N PRO A 48 1.61 -8.18 -12.52
CA PRO A 48 1.59 -9.01 -11.32
C PRO A 48 0.22 -9.69 -11.13
N PRO A 49 0.18 -10.95 -10.64
CA PRO A 49 -1.03 -11.61 -10.16
C PRO A 49 -1.74 -10.84 -9.04
N THR A 50 -3.07 -10.97 -8.95
CA THR A 50 -3.86 -10.40 -7.84
C THR A 50 -3.36 -10.88 -6.48
N GLY A 51 -3.19 -9.95 -5.54
CA GLY A 51 -2.63 -10.22 -4.21
C GLY A 51 -1.10 -10.14 -4.15
N GLU A 52 -0.40 -10.04 -5.28
CA GLU A 52 1.05 -9.94 -5.29
C GLU A 52 1.52 -8.50 -5.05
N PRO A 53 2.40 -8.27 -4.05
CA PRO A 53 3.02 -6.97 -3.82
C PRO A 53 4.14 -6.75 -4.83
N PHE A 54 4.05 -5.72 -5.66
CA PHE A 54 4.96 -5.50 -6.79
C PHE A 54 5.77 -4.20 -6.70
N ALA A 55 5.41 -3.30 -5.78
CA ALA A 55 6.10 -2.05 -5.57
C ALA A 55 6.04 -1.60 -4.10
N LEU A 56 6.90 -0.63 -3.75
CA LEU A 56 6.84 0.10 -2.49
C LEU A 56 6.57 1.58 -2.76
N MET A 57 5.62 2.17 -2.05
CA MET A 57 5.28 3.58 -2.13
C MET A 57 5.89 4.38 -0.97
N TYR A 58 6.39 5.57 -1.30
CA TYR A 58 6.93 6.55 -0.36
C TYR A 58 6.32 7.92 -0.67
N ILE A 59 5.77 8.56 0.36
CA ILE A 59 5.27 9.93 0.24
C ILE A 59 5.93 10.74 1.36
N PRO A 60 6.94 11.59 1.08
CA PRO A 60 7.67 12.31 2.11
C PRO A 60 6.78 13.13 3.05
N ARG A 61 5.71 13.75 2.52
CA ARG A 61 4.71 14.48 3.32
C ARG A 61 4.00 13.59 4.33
N LEU A 62 3.73 12.34 3.97
CA LEU A 62 3.03 11.34 4.78
C LEU A 62 3.98 10.28 5.34
N LYS A 63 5.26 10.60 5.57
CA LYS A 63 6.29 9.61 5.96
C LYS A 63 5.92 8.73 7.16
N SER A 64 5.10 9.23 8.09
CA SER A 64 4.60 8.45 9.23
C SER A 64 3.65 7.31 8.84
N LYS A 65 3.00 7.40 7.67
CA LYS A 65 2.00 6.44 7.16
C LYS A 65 2.45 5.73 5.89
N VAL A 66 3.12 6.45 4.99
CA VAL A 66 3.53 5.98 3.65
C VAL A 66 5.03 6.10 3.47
N TRP A 67 5.77 5.12 3.98
CA TRP A 67 7.23 5.04 3.84
C TRP A 67 7.69 3.62 3.57
N GLY A 68 7.67 3.24 2.30
CA GLY A 68 7.89 1.87 1.83
C GLY A 68 6.67 0.99 2.08
N THR A 69 5.48 1.57 1.96
CA THR A 69 4.22 0.84 2.09
C THR A 69 4.02 -0.01 0.84
N PRO A 70 3.72 -1.31 0.97
CA PRO A 70 3.57 -2.18 -0.20
C PRO A 70 2.40 -1.75 -1.06
N VAL A 71 2.60 -1.81 -2.38
CA VAL A 71 1.57 -1.71 -3.40
C VAL A 71 1.30 -3.13 -3.91
N VAL A 72 0.05 -3.57 -3.78
CA VAL A 72 -0.43 -4.91 -4.07
C VAL A 72 -1.37 -4.88 -5.25
N GLN A 73 -1.28 -5.84 -6.17
CA GLN A 73 -2.24 -5.94 -7.27
C GLN A 73 -3.64 -6.27 -6.74
N GLY A 74 -4.65 -5.49 -7.11
CA GLY A 74 -6.05 -5.66 -6.71
C GLY A 74 -6.48 -4.70 -5.59
N VAL A 75 -7.79 -4.49 -5.50
CA VAL A 75 -8.41 -3.50 -4.60
C VAL A 75 -9.52 -4.10 -3.72
N ASP A 76 -9.58 -5.43 -3.62
CA ASP A 76 -10.49 -6.11 -2.71
C ASP A 76 -9.96 -6.05 -1.27
N ARG A 77 -10.81 -6.43 -0.31
CA ARG A 77 -10.49 -6.37 1.13
C ARG A 77 -9.16 -7.01 1.51
N PRO A 78 -8.78 -8.21 1.02
CA PRO A 78 -7.50 -8.82 1.38
C PRO A 78 -6.30 -7.97 0.96
N GLN A 79 -6.35 -7.36 -0.22
CA GLN A 79 -5.27 -6.53 -0.76
C GLN A 79 -5.15 -5.21 0.00
N LEU A 80 -6.29 -4.54 0.25
CA LEU A 80 -6.29 -3.28 1.00
C LEU A 80 -5.91 -3.46 2.48
N SER A 81 -6.07 -4.66 3.03
CA SER A 81 -5.57 -5.00 4.38
C SER A 81 -4.06 -5.21 4.42
N ALA A 82 -3.43 -5.53 3.28
CA ALA A 82 -1.99 -5.76 3.15
C ALA A 82 -1.22 -4.49 2.77
N GLY A 83 -1.90 -3.41 2.36
CA GLY A 83 -1.26 -2.15 1.98
C GLY A 83 -2.10 -1.31 1.02
N ILE A 84 -1.45 -0.74 0.03
CA ILE A 84 -2.07 0.06 -1.03
C ILE A 84 -2.44 -0.89 -2.18
N GLY A 85 -3.69 -0.90 -2.62
CA GLY A 85 -4.15 -1.73 -3.74
C GLY A 85 -4.01 -1.00 -5.08
N HIS A 86 -3.53 -1.67 -6.12
CA HIS A 86 -3.52 -1.18 -7.50
C HIS A 86 -4.77 -1.69 -8.25
N TYR A 87 -5.42 -0.82 -9.02
CA TYR A 87 -6.55 -1.22 -9.85
C TYR A 87 -6.09 -2.09 -11.03
N PRO A 88 -6.53 -3.36 -11.16
CA PRO A 88 -5.95 -4.28 -12.15
C PRO A 88 -6.09 -3.86 -13.62
N GLN A 89 -7.06 -2.99 -13.94
CA GLN A 89 -7.30 -2.49 -15.30
C GLN A 89 -6.58 -1.18 -15.60
N THR A 90 -5.76 -0.68 -14.68
CA THR A 90 -5.02 0.58 -14.83
C THR A 90 -3.56 0.34 -15.15
N ALA A 91 -2.87 1.38 -15.64
CA ALA A 91 -1.48 1.28 -16.07
C ALA A 91 -0.58 0.97 -14.88
N LEU A 92 0.50 0.20 -15.09
CA LEU A 92 1.54 0.04 -14.06
C LEU A 92 2.39 1.32 -13.92
N PRO A 93 3.22 1.44 -12.87
CA PRO A 93 4.11 2.59 -12.73
C PRO A 93 4.96 2.81 -13.99
N ASP A 94 5.06 4.07 -14.43
CA ASP A 94 5.81 4.51 -15.62
C ASP A 94 5.25 4.02 -16.98
N GLN A 95 4.05 3.42 -16.99
CA GLN A 95 3.36 3.11 -18.25
C GLN A 95 2.44 4.25 -18.68
N VAL A 96 2.27 4.39 -20.01
CA VAL A 96 1.33 5.34 -20.60
C VAL A 96 -0.09 5.01 -20.13
N GLY A 97 -0.78 5.99 -19.53
CA GLY A 97 -2.13 5.84 -19.00
C GLY A 97 -2.25 6.45 -17.61
N ASN A 98 -3.11 5.86 -16.78
CA ASN A 98 -3.31 6.26 -15.39
C ASN A 98 -2.91 5.08 -14.49
N PHE A 99 -1.95 5.28 -13.58
CA PHE A 99 -1.66 4.34 -12.50
C PHE A 99 -2.53 4.68 -11.30
N ALA A 100 -3.58 3.88 -11.07
CA ALA A 100 -4.55 4.16 -10.03
C ALA A 100 -4.38 3.20 -8.85
N VAL A 101 -4.52 3.76 -7.64
CA VAL A 101 -4.43 3.00 -6.40
C VAL A 101 -5.55 3.35 -5.43
N ALA A 102 -5.83 2.44 -4.52
CA ALA A 102 -6.74 2.61 -3.39
C ALA A 102 -6.02 2.27 -2.08
N GLY A 103 -6.43 2.92 -1.00
CA GLY A 103 -5.90 2.67 0.33
C GLY A 103 -6.89 3.13 1.39
N HIS A 104 -6.88 2.48 2.54
CA HIS A 104 -7.78 2.84 3.64
C HIS A 104 -7.45 4.22 4.21
N ARG A 105 -8.51 4.96 4.57
CA ARG A 105 -8.43 6.24 5.29
C ARG A 105 -8.76 6.13 6.79
N ALA A 106 -9.53 5.14 7.20
CA ALA A 106 -10.04 5.04 8.58
C ALA A 106 -10.18 3.57 9.03
N THR A 107 -9.06 2.83 9.06
CA THR A 107 -8.97 1.43 9.53
C THR A 107 -7.52 1.10 9.93
N ASN A 108 -7.26 -0.10 10.45
CA ASN A 108 -5.88 -0.52 10.76
C ASN A 108 -4.99 -0.44 9.51
N GLY A 109 -3.79 0.13 9.66
CA GLY A 109 -2.81 0.33 8.59
C GLY A 109 -3.03 1.55 7.68
N GLU A 110 -4.26 2.10 7.63
CA GLU A 110 -4.70 3.32 6.91
C GLU A 110 -3.61 4.20 6.26
N PRO A 111 -3.07 3.82 5.09
CA PRO A 111 -1.99 4.58 4.47
C PRO A 111 -2.41 6.00 4.07
N PHE A 112 -3.70 6.22 3.85
CA PHE A 112 -4.24 7.51 3.39
C PHE A 112 -5.08 8.22 4.45
N ALA A 113 -4.90 7.91 5.75
CA ALA A 113 -5.56 8.63 6.85
C ALA A 113 -5.36 10.14 6.79
N ASP A 114 -4.12 10.54 6.49
CA ASP A 114 -3.63 11.92 6.50
C ASP A 114 -3.57 12.53 5.09
N PHE A 115 -4.36 12.00 4.14
CA PHE A 115 -4.34 12.45 2.73
C PHE A 115 -4.63 13.96 2.59
N ASP A 116 -5.39 14.54 3.51
CA ASP A 116 -5.68 15.96 3.57
C ASP A 116 -4.43 16.84 3.78
N GLN A 117 -3.36 16.30 4.35
CA GLN A 117 -2.08 17.00 4.54
C GLN A 117 -1.29 17.21 3.25
N LEU A 118 -1.65 16.50 2.17
CA LEU A 118 -1.00 16.60 0.87
C LEU A 118 -1.27 17.93 0.18
N ARG A 119 -0.26 18.43 -0.53
CA ARG A 119 -0.29 19.70 -1.26
C ARG A 119 0.17 19.50 -2.70
N ASP A 120 -0.27 20.39 -3.58
CA ASP A 120 0.26 20.47 -4.94
C ASP A 120 1.79 20.51 -4.92
N GLY A 121 2.41 19.74 -5.82
CA GLY A 121 3.86 19.59 -5.89
C GLY A 121 4.45 18.53 -4.97
N ASP A 122 3.71 17.99 -3.99
CA ASP A 122 4.21 16.91 -3.14
C ASP A 122 4.54 15.67 -3.98
N LYS A 123 5.65 15.01 -3.64
CA LYS A 123 6.15 13.86 -4.41
C LYS A 123 5.52 12.55 -3.94
N VAL A 124 5.12 11.72 -4.89
CA VAL A 124 4.73 10.33 -4.67
C VAL A 124 5.73 9.45 -5.39
N VAL A 125 6.52 8.71 -4.62
CA VAL A 125 7.60 7.87 -5.16
C VAL A 125 7.17 6.41 -5.11
N VAL A 126 7.28 5.72 -6.23
CA VAL A 126 6.97 4.29 -6.37
C VAL A 126 8.24 3.57 -6.80
N ARG A 127 8.70 2.65 -5.96
CA ARG A 127 9.83 1.77 -6.25
C ARG A 127 9.30 0.42 -6.72
N THR A 128 9.63 0.03 -7.95
CA THR A 128 9.45 -1.34 -8.45
C THR A 128 10.77 -2.12 -8.34
N ALA A 129 10.80 -3.36 -8.83
CA ALA A 129 12.04 -4.14 -8.89
C ALA A 129 13.10 -3.52 -9.78
N SER A 130 12.69 -2.88 -10.88
CA SER A 130 13.60 -2.36 -11.90
C SER A 130 13.88 -0.86 -11.76
N GLN A 131 13.00 -0.09 -11.13
CA GLN A 131 13.07 1.37 -11.20
C GLN A 131 12.42 2.13 -10.04
N TRP A 132 12.75 3.42 -9.98
CA TRP A 132 12.11 4.41 -9.14
C TRP A 132 11.33 5.38 -10.01
N VAL A 133 10.02 5.48 -9.79
CA VAL A 133 9.12 6.37 -10.51
C VAL A 133 8.68 7.47 -9.55
N VAL A 134 8.79 8.73 -9.97
CA VAL A 134 8.43 9.89 -9.15
C VAL A 134 7.28 10.63 -9.83
N TYR A 135 6.13 10.65 -9.17
CA TYR A 135 4.98 11.47 -9.54
C TYR A 135 4.96 12.76 -8.73
N GLU A 136 4.33 13.78 -9.29
CA GLU A 136 4.04 15.04 -8.62
C GLU A 136 2.53 15.14 -8.43
N LEU A 137 2.11 15.48 -7.21
CA LEU A 137 0.70 15.63 -6.91
C LEU A 137 0.15 16.89 -7.58
N GLN A 138 -0.93 16.71 -8.34
CA GLN A 138 -1.81 17.77 -8.82
C GLN A 138 -3.18 17.56 -8.20
N ARG A 139 -3.67 18.53 -7.42
CA ARG A 139 -4.93 18.43 -6.67
C ARG A 139 -6.01 19.26 -7.35
N ASP A 140 -6.83 18.60 -8.15
CA ASP A 140 -7.87 19.29 -8.90
C ASP A 140 -9.15 19.52 -8.07
N LYS A 141 -9.48 18.60 -7.14
CA LYS A 141 -10.62 18.69 -6.21
C LYS A 141 -10.36 17.93 -4.90
N ILE A 142 -11.00 18.37 -3.80
CA ILE A 142 -11.11 17.64 -2.52
C ILE A 142 -12.43 16.87 -2.51
#